data_AF-A0A7G9RGE6-F1
#
_entry.id   AF-A0A7G9RGE6-F1
#
_cell.length_a   1.000
_cell.length_b   1.000
_cell.length_c   1.000
_cell.angle_alpha   90.00
_cell.angle_beta   90.00
_cell.angle_gamma   90.00
#
_symmetry.space_group_name_H-M   'P 1'
#
loop_
_entity.id
_entity.type
_entity.pdbx_description
1 polymer ?
#
loop_
_entity_poly.entity_id
_entity_poly.type
_entity_poly.pdbx_seq_one_letter_code
_entity_poly.pdbx_strand_id
1 'polypeptide(L)' 'MTASPVARLRAQRGVASAEYAVATAAGCGFAAVLIKLLTSDWGQALLKTLFDLVLKMIGI' A
#
# COMPACT_ATOMS: atom_id res chain seq x y z
N MET A 1 21.04 36.01 -15.87
CA MET A 1 19.79 35.36 -16.34
C MET A 1 18.98 34.91 -15.12
N THR A 2 18.04 35.73 -14.67
CA THR A 2 17.15 35.43 -13.54
C THR A 2 15.84 34.86 -14.08
N ALA A 3 15.67 33.53 -14.00
CA ALA A 3 14.41 32.90 -14.41
C ALA A 3 13.24 33.45 -13.58
N SER A 4 12.12 33.74 -14.23
CA SER A 4 10.94 34.31 -13.56
C SER A 4 10.39 33.33 -12.50
N PRO A 5 9.79 33.82 -11.40
CA PRO A 5 9.16 32.95 -10.40
C PRO A 5 8.14 31.99 -11.01
N VAL A 6 7.43 32.44 -12.05
CA VAL A 6 6.46 31.65 -12.81
C VAL A 6 7.13 30.52 -13.59
N ALA A 7 8.32 30.76 -14.17
CA ALA A 7 9.10 29.71 -14.82
C ALA A 7 9.60 28.67 -13.81
N ARG A 8 9.98 29.08 -12.59
CA ARG A 8 10.30 28.14 -11.50
C ARG A 8 9.11 27.30 -11.05
N LEU A 9 7.91 27.89 -10.95
CA LEU A 9 6.68 27.16 -10.60
C LEU A 9 6.32 26.10 -11.65
N ARG A 10 6.47 26.42 -12.94
CA ARG A 10 6.27 25.44 -14.02
C ARG A 10 7.38 24.39 -14.09
N ALA A 11 8.59 24.73 -13.65
CA ALA A 11 9.70 23.79 -13.51
C ALA A 11 9.61 22.95 -12.22
N GLN A 12 8.70 23.27 -11.29
CA GLN A 12 8.36 22.37 -10.18
C GLN A 12 7.48 21.22 -10.69
N ARG A 13 8.07 20.36 -11.51
CA ARG A 13 7.80 18.92 -11.44
C ARG A 13 8.45 18.38 -10.16
N GLY A 14 8.09 18.96 -9.01
CA GLY A 14 8.88 18.97 -7.78
C GLY A 14 9.25 17.56 -7.30
N VAL A 15 10.50 17.40 -6.86
CA VAL A 15 11.16 16.37 -6.01
C VAL A 15 10.81 14.87 -6.13
N ALA A 16 9.57 14.49 -6.43
CA ALA A 16 9.11 13.20 -6.93
C ALA A 16 7.84 13.53 -7.71
N SER A 17 7.71 13.17 -9.00
CA SER A 17 6.47 13.49 -9.73
C SER A 17 5.27 13.07 -8.88
N ALA A 18 4.17 13.85 -8.92
CA ALA A 18 3.00 13.53 -8.12
C ALA A 18 2.57 12.06 -8.31
N GLU A 19 2.79 11.48 -9.49
CA GLU A 19 2.52 10.07 -9.77
C GLU A 19 3.42 9.13 -8.97
N TYR A 20 4.74 9.38 -8.88
CA TYR A 20 5.66 8.53 -8.10
C TYR A 20 5.42 8.64 -6.60
N ALA A 21 5.12 9.85 -6.10
CA ALA A 21 4.76 10.05 -4.70
C ALA A 21 3.43 9.36 -4.37
N VAL A 22 2.42 9.50 -5.23
CA VAL A 22 1.12 8.84 -5.08
C VAL A 22 1.23 7.32 -5.18
N ALA A 23 2.03 6.79 -6.12
CA ALA A 23 2.26 5.35 -6.22
C ALA A 23 2.88 4.77 -4.95
N THR A 24 3.86 5.48 -4.37
CA THR A 24 4.50 5.09 -3.11
C THR A 24 3.51 5.17 -1.95
N ALA A 25 2.76 6.27 -1.84
CA ALA A 25 1.76 6.45 -0.80
C ALA A 25 0.64 5.40 -0.89
N ALA A 26 0.17 5.09 -2.09
CA ALA A 26 -0.82 4.05 -2.33
C ALA A 26 -0.28 2.66 -1.98
N GLY A 27 0.96 2.35 -2.35
CA GLY A 27 1.64 1.10 -1.99
C GLY A 27 1.79 0.93 -0.48
N CYS A 28 2.32 1.95 0.21
CA CYS A 28 2.47 1.94 1.67
C CYS A 28 1.11 1.86 2.38
N GLY A 29 0.11 2.59 1.89
CA GLY A 29 -1.25 2.57 2.45
C GLY A 29 -1.90 1.20 2.32
N PHE A 30 -1.79 0.56 1.15
CA PHE A 30 -2.30 -0.79 0.94
C PHE A 30 -1.56 -1.83 1.80
N ALA A 31 -0.24 -1.75 1.87
CA ALA A 31 0.57 -2.63 2.72
C ALA A 31 0.18 -2.49 4.20
N ALA A 32 -0.05 -1.27 4.69
CA ALA A 32 -0.50 -1.04 6.07
C ALA A 32 -1.87 -1.68 6.36
N VAL A 33 -2.80 -1.59 5.41
CA VAL A 33 -4.11 -2.27 5.52
C VAL A 33 -3.94 -3.79 5.59
N LEU A 34 -3.11 -4.38 4.72
CA LEU A 34 -2.82 -5.81 4.73
C LEU A 34 -2.18 -6.26 6.05
N ILE A 35 -1.20 -5.49 6.55
CA ILE A 35 -0.56 -5.77 7.85
C ILE A 35 -1.61 -5.72 8.95
N LYS A 36 -2.48 -4.72 8.97
CA LYS A 36 -3.52 -4.61 10.01
C LYS A 36 -4.54 -5.74 9.92
N LEU A 37 -4.92 -6.13 8.70
CA LEU A 37 -5.81 -7.26 8.46
C LEU A 37 -5.18 -8.55 9.00
N LEU A 38 -3.93 -8.84 8.64
CA LEU A 38 -3.24 -10.05 9.07
C LEU A 38 -2.95 -10.07 10.58
N THR A 39 -2.68 -8.92 11.20
CA THR A 39 -2.41 -8.83 12.65
C THR A 39 -3.67 -8.67 13.49
N SER A 40 -4.85 -8.51 12.88
CA SER A 40 -6.12 -8.46 13.59
C SER A 40 -6.60 -9.84 14.01
N ASP A 41 -7.35 -9.90 15.12
CA ASP A 41 -8.00 -11.14 15.58
C ASP A 41 -8.94 -11.72 14.51
N TRP A 42 -9.66 -10.86 13.79
CA TRP A 42 -10.53 -11.25 12.70
C TRP A 42 -9.75 -11.90 11.54
N GLY A 43 -8.63 -11.31 11.13
CA GLY A 43 -7.81 -11.87 10.05
C GLY A 43 -7.16 -13.20 10.43
N GLN A 44 -6.73 -13.34 11.68
CA GLN A 44 -6.25 -14.63 12.21
C GLN A 44 -7.36 -15.70 12.23
N ALA A 45 -8.57 -15.34 12.64
CA ALA A 45 -9.71 -16.25 12.62
C ALA A 45 -10.10 -16.67 11.19
N LEU A 46 -10.08 -15.74 10.24
CA LEU A 46 -10.30 -16.03 8.82
C LEU A 46 -9.23 -16.99 8.28
N LEU A 47 -7.95 -16.71 8.56
CA LEU A 47 -6.84 -17.52 8.10
C LEU A 47 -6.90 -18.94 8.67
N LYS A 48 -7.20 -19.06 9.97
CA LYS A 48 -7.43 -20.35 10.62
C LYS A 48 -8.58 -21.12 9.96
N THR A 49 -9.69 -20.46 9.65
CA THR A 49 -10.85 -21.10 8.99
C THR A 49 -10.48 -21.64 7.61
N LEU A 50 -9.69 -20.89 6.83
CA LEU A 50 -9.22 -21.32 5.52
C LEU A 50 -8.28 -22.54 5.63
N PHE A 51 -7.36 -22.52 6.59
CA PHE A 51 -6.48 -23.66 6.82
C PHE A 51 -7.25 -24.88 7.33
N ASP A 52 -8.17 -24.70 8.28
CA ASP A 52 -9.03 -25.77 8.78
C ASP A 52 -9.85 -26.40 7.62
N LEU A 53 -10.32 -25.60 6.66
CA LEU A 53 -10.98 -26.11 5.45
C LEU A 53 -10.04 -26.96 4.60
N VAL A 54 -8.81 -26.48 4.34
CA VAL A 54 -7.83 -27.18 3.52
C VAL A 54 -7.36 -28.47 4.18
N LEU A 55 -7.06 -28.43 5.48
CA LEU A 55 -6.66 -29.61 6.26
C LEU A 55 -7.75 -30.68 6.24
N LYS A 56 -9.00 -30.27 6.44
CA LYS A 56 -10.16 -31.16 6.32
C LYS A 56 -10.30 -31.77 4.92
N MET A 57 -9.96 -31.05 3.85
CA MET A 57 -9.97 -31.61 2.48
C MET A 57 -8.91 -32.70 2.27
N ILE A 58 -7.75 -32.59 2.93
CA ILE A 58 -6.65 -33.57 2.82
C ILE A 58 -6.70 -34.67 3.90
N GLY A 59 -7.69 -34.63 4.80
CA GLY A 59 -7.99 -35.71 5.74
C GLY A 59 -7.15 -35.73 7.02
N ILE A 60 -6.57 -34.58 7.40
CA ILE A 60 -5.83 -34.39 8.66
C ILE A 60 -6.54 -33.32 9.50
#